data_AF-A0AAV2RQZ2-F1
#
_entry.id   AF-A0AAV2RQZ2-F1
#
_cell.length_a   1.000
_cell.length_b   1.000
_cell.length_c   1.000
_cell.angle_alpha   90.00
_cell.angle_beta   90.00
_cell.angle_gamma   90.00
#
_symmetry.space_group_name_H-M   'P 1'
#
loop_
_entity.id
_entity.type
_entity.pdbx_description
1 polymer ?
#
loop_
_entity_poly.entity_id
_entity_poly.type
_entity_poly.pdbx_seq_one_letter_code
_entity_poly.pdbx_strand_id
1 'polypeptide(L)'
;GQTTGIVTEIGDGVSQIVPVHASYSLRYASKRLDKAGIDLSNYLFKLLNEREYNFNTNADRDTIKDVKEKLCYVSLDFDKDNETSTTPLEYELPDGNMIRISNER
;
A
#
# COMPACT_ATOMS: atom_id res chain seq x y z
N GLY A 1 27.71 11.11 -1.63
CA GLY A 1 26.78 9.97 -1.59
C GLY A 1 27.15 9.10 -0.41
N GLN A 2 26.17 8.51 0.27
CA GLN A 2 26.45 7.51 1.32
C GLN A 2 26.96 6.23 0.63
N THR A 3 28.13 5.75 1.04
CA THR A 3 28.80 4.57 0.43
C THR A 3 28.54 3.28 1.21
N THR A 4 27.93 3.39 2.39
CA THR A 4 27.56 2.26 3.25
C THR A 4 26.15 2.49 3.80
N GLY A 5 25.30 1.48 3.77
CA GLY A 5 23.92 1.55 4.25
C GLY A 5 23.10 0.33 3.84
N ILE A 6 21.80 0.39 4.08
CA ILE A 6 20.84 -0.59 3.59
C ILE A 6 19.93 0.11 2.59
N VAL A 7 19.82 -0.45 1.40
CA VAL A 7 18.86 -0.01 0.38
C VAL A 7 17.63 -0.88 0.50
N THR A 8 16.48 -0.25 0.75
CA THR A 8 15.18 -0.92 0.73
C THR A 8 14.42 -0.41 -0.49
N GLU A 9 14.15 -1.32 -1.42
CA GLU A 9 13.36 -1.07 -2.61
C GLU A 9 12.02 -1.77 -2.48
N ILE A 10 10.92 -1.03 -2.59
CA ILE A 10 9.55 -1.56 -2.52
C ILE A 10 8.88 -1.19 -3.84
N GLY A 11 8.72 -2.17 -4.71
CA GLY A 11 8.07 -2.00 -5.99
C GLY A 11 6.58 -2.34 -5.95
N ASP A 12 6.02 -2.62 -7.14
CA ASP A 12 4.65 -3.08 -7.25
C ASP A 12 4.51 -4.59 -6.96
N GLY A 13 5.47 -5.42 -7.39
CA GLY A 13 5.40 -6.88 -7.21
C GLY A 13 6.34 -7.48 -6.16
N VAL A 14 7.44 -6.79 -5.84
CA VAL A 14 8.48 -7.32 -4.94
C VAL A 14 9.03 -6.20 -4.07
N SER A 15 9.36 -6.54 -2.82
CA SER A 15 10.18 -5.74 -1.93
C SER A 15 11.55 -6.40 -1.74
N GLN A 16 12.61 -5.63 -1.84
CA GLN A 16 13.99 -6.11 -1.73
C GLN A 16 14.81 -5.24 -0.78
N ILE A 17 15.63 -5.89 0.04
CA ILE A 17 16.55 -5.25 0.97
C ILE A 17 17.96 -5.65 0.55
N VAL A 18 18.79 -4.65 0.22
CA VAL A 18 20.16 -4.83 -0.27
C VAL A 18 21.12 -4.02 0.61
N PRO A 19 21.91 -4.67 1.48
CA PRO A 19 22.98 -4.00 2.19
C PRO A 19 24.12 -3.62 1.23
N VAL A 20 24.62 -2.40 1.37
CA VAL A 20 25.74 -1.82 0.62
C VAL A 20 26.82 -1.42 1.61
N HIS A 21 28.07 -1.79 1.34
CA HIS A 21 29.21 -1.42 2.16
C HIS A 21 30.38 -0.98 1.27
N ALA A 22 30.92 0.21 1.51
CA ALA A 22 32.00 0.80 0.73
C ALA A 22 31.76 0.72 -0.80
N SER A 23 30.53 1.00 -1.23
CA SER A 23 30.06 0.93 -2.62
C SER A 23 29.91 -0.48 -3.21
N TYR A 24 30.05 -1.54 -2.41
CA TYR A 24 29.80 -2.92 -2.82
C TYR A 24 28.46 -3.43 -2.28
N SER A 25 27.65 -4.05 -3.14
CA SER A 25 26.40 -4.72 -2.73
C SER A 25 26.70 -6.10 -2.14
N LEU A 26 26.24 -6.33 -0.92
CA LEU A 26 26.40 -7.61 -0.21
C LEU A 26 25.24 -8.55 -0.57
N ARG A 27 25.24 -9.07 -1.80
CA ARG A 27 24.14 -9.89 -2.35
C ARG A 27 23.77 -11.11 -1.52
N TYR A 28 24.74 -11.74 -0.85
CA TYR A 28 24.50 -12.90 0.02
C TYR A 28 23.65 -12.56 1.26
N ALA A 29 23.64 -11.30 1.67
CA ALA A 29 22.84 -10.80 2.78
C ALA A 29 21.54 -10.11 2.32
N SER A 30 21.27 -10.10 1.00
CA SER A 30 20.05 -9.53 0.46
C SER A 30 18.83 -10.37 0.81
N LYS A 31 17.72 -9.70 1.11
CA LYS A 31 16.42 -10.33 1.37
C LYS A 31 15.43 -9.89 0.31
N ARG A 32 14.59 -10.83 -0.13
CA ARG A 32 13.48 -10.60 -1.04
C ARG A 32 12.20 -11.02 -0.36
N LEU A 33 11.17 -10.19 -0.52
CA LEU A 33 9.82 -10.45 -0.04
C LEU A 33 8.86 -10.25 -1.20
N ASP A 34 8.05 -11.27 -1.49
CA ASP A 34 6.98 -11.20 -2.49
C ASP A 34 5.71 -10.59 -1.86
N LYS A 35 5.90 -9.43 -1.21
CA LYS A 35 4.86 -8.55 -0.70
C LYS A 35 5.21 -7.12 -1.06
N ALA A 36 4.32 -6.47 -1.79
CA ALA A 36 4.61 -5.17 -2.39
C ALA A 36 3.32 -4.38 -2.68
N GLY A 37 3.39 -3.39 -3.58
CA GLY A 37 2.28 -2.50 -3.90
C GLY A 37 1.00 -3.21 -4.37
N ILE A 38 1.12 -4.28 -5.16
CA ILE A 38 -0.01 -5.03 -5.70
C ILE A 38 -0.74 -5.83 -4.61
N ASP A 39 -0.01 -6.36 -3.63
CA ASP A 39 -0.61 -7.04 -2.49
C ASP A 39 -1.45 -6.07 -1.65
N LEU A 40 -0.95 -4.86 -1.44
CA LEU A 40 -1.69 -3.80 -0.73
C LEU A 40 -2.95 -3.39 -1.50
N SER A 41 -2.84 -3.20 -2.82
CA SER A 41 -4.01 -2.89 -3.67
C SER A 41 -5.04 -4.01 -3.64
N ASN A 42 -4.61 -5.28 -3.70
CA ASN A 42 -5.52 -6.43 -3.62
C ASN A 42 -6.18 -6.55 -2.24
N TYR A 43 -5.45 -6.22 -1.18
CA TYR A 43 -5.99 -6.21 0.17
C TYR A 43 -7.05 -5.10 0.34
N LEU A 44 -6.77 -3.89 -0.14
CA LEU A 44 -7.74 -2.79 -0.14
C LEU A 44 -8.99 -3.12 -0.96
N PHE A 45 -8.83 -3.74 -2.13
CA PHE A 45 -9.95 -4.25 -2.93
C PHE A 45 -10.82 -5.22 -2.14
N LYS A 46 -10.21 -6.14 -1.39
CA LYS A 46 -10.94 -7.10 -0.55
C LYS A 46 -11.75 -6.37 0.55
N LEU A 47 -11.13 -5.44 1.27
CA LEU A 47 -11.79 -4.68 2.34
C LEU A 47 -12.99 -3.87 1.82
N LEU A 48 -12.84 -3.22 0.67
CA LEU A 48 -13.92 -2.44 0.08
C LEU A 48 -15.07 -3.31 -0.46
N ASN A 49 -14.76 -4.52 -0.94
CA ASN A 49 -15.79 -5.49 -1.30
C ASN A 49 -16.54 -6.06 -0.10
N GLU A 50 -15.88 -6.21 1.06
CA GLU A 50 -16.55 -6.58 2.32
C GLU A 50 -17.52 -5.49 2.80
N ARG A 51 -17.35 -4.23 2.35
CA ARG A 51 -18.29 -3.11 2.56
C ARG A 51 -19.33 -2.95 1.45
N GLU A 52 -19.50 -3.96 0.60
CA GLU A 52 -20.52 -4.02 -0.46
C GLU A 52 -20.39 -2.95 -1.58
N TYR A 53 -19.19 -2.37 -1.78
CA TYR A 53 -18.93 -1.49 -2.94
C TYR A 53 -18.85 -2.24 -4.29
N ASN A 54 -18.85 -3.58 -4.27
CA ASN A 54 -18.99 -4.47 -5.44
C ASN A 54 -18.02 -4.21 -6.62
N PHE A 55 -16.75 -3.96 -6.32
CA PHE A 55 -15.69 -3.89 -7.33
C PHE A 55 -15.44 -5.28 -7.91
N ASN A 56 -15.56 -5.42 -9.23
CA ASN A 56 -15.49 -6.73 -9.91
C ASN A 56 -14.69 -6.71 -11.22
N THR A 57 -14.37 -5.52 -11.74
CA THR A 57 -13.73 -5.36 -13.05
C THR A 57 -12.25 -5.04 -12.94
N ASN A 58 -11.51 -5.20 -14.04
CA ASN A 58 -10.11 -4.77 -14.10
C ASN A 58 -9.97 -3.24 -14.02
N ALA A 59 -10.95 -2.47 -14.50
CA ALA A 59 -10.96 -1.01 -14.39
C ALA A 59 -11.05 -0.54 -12.92
N ASP A 60 -11.73 -1.33 -12.09
CA ASP A 60 -11.81 -1.06 -10.66
C ASP A 60 -10.45 -1.19 -9.98
N ARG A 61 -9.56 -2.08 -10.47
CA ARG A 61 -8.22 -2.23 -9.89
C ARG A 61 -7.36 -0.98 -10.05
N ASP A 62 -7.47 -0.30 -11.19
CA ASP A 62 -6.77 0.97 -11.41
C ASP A 62 -7.31 2.07 -10.49
N THR A 63 -8.63 2.08 -10.27
CA THR A 63 -9.27 3.00 -9.32
C THR A 63 -8.80 2.72 -7.89
N ILE A 64 -8.73 1.46 -7.47
CA ILE A 64 -8.25 1.06 -6.15
C ILE A 64 -6.78 1.42 -5.95
N LYS A 65 -5.97 1.35 -7.00
CA LYS A 65 -4.59 1.83 -6.96
C LYS A 65 -4.53 3.34 -6.73
N ASP A 66 -5.35 4.12 -7.43
CA ASP A 66 -5.41 5.57 -7.24
C ASP A 66 -5.91 5.93 -5.82
N VAL A 67 -6.92 5.23 -5.32
CA VAL A 67 -7.40 5.34 -3.93
C VAL A 67 -6.28 5.07 -2.94
N LYS A 68 -5.53 3.97 -3.13
CA LYS A 68 -4.38 3.63 -2.27
C LYS A 68 -3.34 4.74 -2.28
N GLU A 69 -2.98 5.26 -3.45
CA GLU A 69 -1.94 6.29 -3.59
C GLU A 69 -2.37 7.65 -3.03
N LYS A 70 -3.66 7.99 -3.06
CA LYS A 70 -4.19 9.28 -2.58
C LYS A 70 -4.62 9.27 -1.11
N LEU A 71 -5.18 8.16 -0.63
CA LEU A 71 -5.87 8.12 0.65
C LEU A 71 -5.17 7.27 1.69
N CYS A 72 -4.48 6.18 1.33
CA CYS A 72 -3.88 5.30 2.34
C CYS A 72 -2.69 5.94 3.04
N TYR A 73 -2.44 5.51 4.27
CA TYR A 73 -1.29 5.93 5.07
C TYR A 73 -0.81 4.79 5.97
N VAL A 74 0.39 4.94 6.52
CA VAL A 74 0.91 3.99 7.51
C VAL A 74 0.75 4.62 8.88
N SER A 75 -0.08 4.00 9.73
CA SER A 75 -0.21 4.40 11.12
C SER A 75 1.07 4.09 11.91
N LEU A 76 1.44 5.00 12.82
CA LEU A 76 2.54 4.77 13.76
C LEU A 76 2.13 3.87 14.93
N ASP A 77 0.85 3.92 15.33
CA ASP A 77 0.28 3.15 16.43
C ASP A 77 -1.09 2.62 16.00
N PHE A 78 -1.06 1.38 15.48
CA PHE A 78 -2.22 0.75 14.88
C PHE A 78 -3.38 0.59 15.85
N ASP A 79 -3.10 0.19 17.10
CA ASP A 79 -4.15 -0.07 18.09
C ASP A 79 -4.89 1.23 18.44
N LYS A 80 -4.15 2.31 18.63
CA LYS A 80 -4.70 3.63 18.94
C LYS A 80 -5.48 4.23 17.77
N ASP A 81 -4.98 4.13 16.55
CA ASP A 81 -5.66 4.63 15.35
C ASP A 81 -6.91 3.80 15.02
N ASN A 82 -6.92 2.51 15.35
CA ASN A 82 -8.11 1.68 15.15
C ASN A 82 -9.23 2.01 16.15
N GLU A 83 -8.87 2.35 17.40
CA GLU A 83 -9.82 2.85 18.41
C GLU A 83 -10.33 4.26 18.09
N THR A 84 -9.45 5.11 17.58
CA THR A 84 -9.78 6.48 17.19
C THR A 84 -10.40 6.45 15.81
N SER A 85 -11.73 6.30 15.73
CA SER A 85 -12.47 6.29 14.45
C SER A 85 -11.96 7.38 13.51
N THR A 86 -11.22 6.99 12.48
CA THR A 86 -10.65 7.94 11.53
C THR A 86 -11.78 8.65 10.81
N THR A 87 -11.64 9.97 10.63
CA THR A 87 -12.63 10.75 9.90
C THR A 87 -12.79 10.17 8.49
N PRO A 88 -14.00 9.73 8.10
CA PRO A 88 -14.20 9.11 6.80
C PRO A 88 -13.90 10.14 5.71
N LEU A 89 -13.06 9.77 4.75
CA LEU A 89 -12.84 10.55 3.55
C LEU A 89 -13.72 10.05 2.43
N GLU A 90 -14.23 11.01 1.67
CA GLU A 90 -15.03 10.73 0.49
C GLU A 90 -14.13 10.74 -0.74
N TYR A 91 -14.33 9.77 -1.62
CA TYR A 91 -13.63 9.64 -2.90
C TYR A 91 -14.66 9.48 -4.02
N GLU A 92 -14.48 10.25 -5.09
CA GLU A 92 -15.32 10.18 -6.28
C GLU A 92 -14.77 9.13 -7.25
N LEU A 93 -15.57 8.11 -7.51
CA LEU A 93 -15.27 7.09 -8.51
C LEU A 93 -15.42 7.65 -9.93
N PRO A 94 -14.79 7.03 -10.95
CA PRO A 94 -14.91 7.48 -12.34
C PRO A 94 -16.33 7.47 -12.91
N ASP A 95 -17.26 6.74 -12.29
CA ASP A 95 -18.68 6.71 -12.64
C ASP A 95 -19.51 7.83 -11.96
N GLY A 96 -18.87 8.66 -11.13
CA GLY A 96 -19.49 9.74 -10.36
C GLY A 96 -20.05 9.32 -9.00
N ASN A 97 -19.91 8.05 -8.60
CA ASN A 97 -20.35 7.59 -7.30
C ASN A 97 -19.36 7.97 -6.20
N MET A 98 -19.88 8.36 -5.03
CA MET A 98 -19.07 8.71 -3.87
C MET A 98 -18.93 7.53 -2.92
N ILE A 99 -17.68 7.12 -2.64
CA ILE A 99 -17.38 6.10 -1.63
C ILE A 99 -16.77 6.73 -0.39
N ARG A 100 -17.06 6.14 0.77
CA ARG A 100 -16.50 6.55 2.06
C ARG A 100 -15.50 5.52 2.56
N ILE A 101 -14.28 5.98 2.81
CA ILE A 101 -13.17 5.17 3.30
C ILE A 101 -12.71 5.73 4.64
N SER A 102 -12.63 4.86 5.65
CA SER A 102 -12.24 5.21 7.01
C SER A 102 -11.03 4.38 7.43
N ASN A 103 -11.25 3.35 8.25
CA ASN A 103 -10.21 2.50 8.83
C ASN A 103 -9.52 1.57 7.79
N GLU A 104 -9.92 1.57 6.52
CA GLU A 104 -9.23 0.82 5.45
C GLU A 104 -7.99 1.55 4.91
N ARG A 105 -7.72 2.77 5.38
CA ARG A 105 -6.64 3.63 4.92
C ARG A 105 -5.31 3.33 5.59
#